data_AF-A0A662PKG4-F1
#
_entry.id   AF-A0A662PKG4-F1
#
_cell.length_a   1.000
_cell.length_b   1.000
_cell.length_c   1.000
_cell.angle_alpha   90.00
_cell.angle_beta   90.00
_cell.angle_gamma   90.00
#
_symmetry.space_group_name_H-M   'P 1'
#
loop_
_entity.id
_entity.type
_entity.pdbx_description
1 polymer ?
#
loop_
_entity_poly.entity_id
_entity_poly.type
_entity_poly.pdbx_seq_one_letter_code
_entity_poly.pdbx_strand_id
1 'polypeptide(L)'
;GTTRWLLSDYSSDLVELVRMIYPSAPIVAYDLDFSNAPHEGLRYYERGYVKEGVGAGGTCIAAAVKGVAHKRLLQSIYEEYERLINQSTLTGIE
;
A
#
# COMPACT_ATOMS: atom_id res chain seq x y z
N GLY A 1 8.51 -8.30 -2.07
CA GLY A 1 7.13 -7.86 -2.35
C GLY A 1 6.92 -6.52 -1.71
N THR A 2 6.46 -5.52 -2.46
CA THR A 2 6.27 -4.14 -2.01
C THR A 2 4.99 -3.55 -2.62
N THR A 3 4.74 -2.24 -2.51
CA THR A 3 3.66 -1.50 -3.16
C THR A 3 4.19 -0.75 -4.39
N ARG A 4 3.29 -0.34 -5.29
CA ARG A 4 3.69 0.47 -6.45
C ARG A 4 4.35 1.79 -6.04
N TRP A 5 3.92 2.38 -4.93
CA TRP A 5 4.39 3.70 -4.52
C TRP A 5 5.88 3.70 -4.20
N LEU A 6 6.44 2.59 -3.70
CA LEU A 6 7.88 2.48 -3.47
C LEU A 6 8.67 2.26 -4.76
N LEU A 7 8.12 1.56 -5.76
CA LEU A 7 8.79 1.39 -7.05
C LEU A 7 8.76 2.65 -7.93
N SER A 8 7.74 3.49 -7.78
CA SER A 8 7.61 4.75 -8.51
C SER A 8 8.23 5.95 -7.79
N ASP A 9 8.90 5.72 -6.65
CA ASP A 9 9.52 6.77 -5.85
C ASP A 9 10.91 7.13 -6.38
N TYR A 10 11.03 8.31 -7.00
CA TYR A 10 12.31 8.81 -7.53
C TYR A 10 13.37 9.10 -6.46
N SER A 11 13.00 9.12 -5.17
CA SER A 11 13.96 9.22 -4.07
C SER A 11 14.42 7.85 -3.55
N SER A 12 13.96 6.75 -4.15
CA SER A 12 14.30 5.37 -3.77
C SER A 12 15.03 4.64 -4.88
N ASP A 13 16.12 3.95 -4.52
CA ASP A 13 16.89 3.07 -5.42
C ASP A 13 16.65 1.58 -5.12
N LEU A 14 15.45 1.20 -4.64
CA LEU A 14 15.13 -0.17 -4.23
C LEU A 14 15.55 -1.22 -5.28
N VAL A 15 15.30 -0.95 -6.56
CA VAL A 15 15.62 -1.86 -7.65
C VAL A 15 17.12 -2.11 -7.76
N GLU A 16 17.92 -1.05 -7.72
CA GLU A 16 19.37 -1.16 -7.84
C GLU A 16 20.00 -1.79 -6.59
N LEU A 17 19.49 -1.45 -5.39
CA LEU A 17 19.91 -2.09 -4.14
C LEU A 17 19.73 -3.61 -4.17
N VAL A 18 18.55 -4.07 -4.61
CA VAL A 18 18.26 -5.51 -4.74
C VAL A 18 19.17 -6.15 -5.78
N ARG A 19 19.37 -5.49 -6.94
CA ARG A 19 20.22 -6.01 -8.02
C ARG A 19 21.68 -6.16 -7.61
N MET A 20 22.21 -5.25 -6.80
CA MET A 20 23.58 -5.36 -6.29
C MET A 20 23.79 -6.58 -5.40
N ILE A 21 22.77 -6.97 -4.63
CA ILE A 21 22.86 -8.13 -3.72
C ILE A 21 22.57 -9.43 -4.47
N TYR A 22 21.50 -9.45 -5.25
CA TYR A 22 21.08 -10.62 -6.01
C TYR A 22 20.40 -10.19 -7.32
N PRO A 23 21.15 -10.14 -8.44
CA PRO A 23 20.68 -9.60 -9.72
C PRO A 23 19.40 -10.23 -10.26
N SER A 24 19.16 -11.50 -9.95
CA SER A 24 18.00 -12.27 -10.40
C SER A 24 16.85 -12.30 -9.40
N ALA A 25 16.90 -11.54 -8.31
CA ALA A 25 15.81 -11.48 -7.34
C ALA A 25 14.55 -10.88 -7.99
N PRO A 26 13.38 -11.54 -7.92
CA PRO A 26 12.15 -10.95 -8.40
C PRO A 26 11.69 -9.83 -7.45
N ILE A 27 11.40 -8.66 -8.02
CA ILE A 27 10.77 -7.55 -7.32
C ILE A 27 9.34 -7.45 -7.80
N VAL A 28 8.39 -7.64 -6.89
CA VAL A 28 6.96 -7.59 -7.17
C VAL A 28 6.35 -6.48 -6.33
N ALA A 29 5.64 -5.56 -6.98
CA ALA A 29 4.84 -4.54 -6.33
C ALA A 29 3.36 -4.82 -6.53
N TYR A 30 2.57 -4.65 -5.47
CA TYR A 30 1.12 -4.64 -5.60
C TYR A 30 0.64 -3.28 -6.09
N ASP A 31 -0.18 -3.30 -7.13
CA ASP A 31 -0.71 -2.12 -7.82
C ASP A 31 -1.94 -1.55 -7.09
N LEU A 32 -1.76 -1.08 -5.84
CA LEU A 32 -2.82 -0.35 -5.12
C LEU A 32 -3.01 1.03 -5.75
N ASP A 33 -4.24 1.44 -6.00
CA ASP A 33 -4.56 2.81 -6.44
C ASP A 33 -5.56 3.46 -5.50
N PHE A 34 -5.12 4.52 -4.81
CA PHE A 34 -5.94 5.33 -3.94
C PHE A 34 -6.35 6.66 -4.56
N SER A 35 -6.13 6.89 -5.85
CA SER A 35 -6.53 8.13 -6.53
C SER A 35 -8.03 8.44 -6.35
N ASN A 36 -8.87 7.40 -6.35
CA ASN A 36 -10.31 7.48 -6.15
C ASN A 36 -10.78 7.04 -4.76
N ALA A 37 -9.88 6.93 -3.78
CA ALA A 37 -10.25 6.54 -2.43
C ALA A 37 -11.21 7.58 -1.81
N PRO A 38 -12.24 7.16 -1.05
CA PRO A 38 -13.22 8.08 -0.46
C PRO A 38 -12.60 8.98 0.62
N HIS A 39 -11.62 8.46 1.36
CA HIS A 39 -10.97 9.17 2.46
C HIS A 39 -9.71 9.91 2.01
N GLU A 40 -9.59 11.19 2.36
CA GLU A 40 -8.45 12.02 1.96
C GLU A 40 -7.12 11.47 2.47
N GLY A 41 -7.08 10.96 3.70
CA GLY A 41 -5.88 10.37 4.29
C GLY A 41 -5.28 9.23 3.46
N LEU A 42 -6.11 8.43 2.79
CA LEU A 42 -5.64 7.40 1.86
C LEU A 42 -5.09 8.00 0.56
N ARG A 43 -5.69 9.08 0.05
CA ARG A 43 -5.20 9.75 -1.17
C ARG A 43 -3.81 10.35 -1.01
N TYR A 44 -3.32 10.56 0.22
CA TYR A 44 -1.93 11.01 0.44
C TYR A 44 -0.88 10.00 -0.01
N TYR A 45 -1.20 8.70 -0.11
CA TYR A 45 -0.27 7.72 -0.69
C TYR A 45 0.10 8.09 -2.14
N GLU A 46 -0.85 8.64 -2.89
CA GLU A 46 -0.62 9.12 -4.27
C GLU A 46 0.30 10.33 -4.35
N ARG A 47 0.48 11.02 -3.23
CA ARG A 47 1.37 12.19 -3.10
C ARG A 47 2.73 11.80 -2.54
N GLY A 48 3.02 10.50 -2.40
CA GLY A 48 4.31 9.98 -1.93
C GLY A 48 4.43 9.83 -0.41
N TYR A 49 3.34 9.96 0.34
CA TYR A 49 3.32 9.74 1.79
C TYR A 49 3.13 8.26 2.12
N VAL A 50 3.71 7.82 3.25
CA VAL A 50 3.70 6.44 3.76
C VAL A 50 4.37 5.44 2.81
N LYS A 51 3.80 5.23 1.62
CA LYS A 51 4.24 4.33 0.53
C LYS A 51 4.22 2.85 0.90
N GLU A 52 4.85 2.46 1.99
CA GLU A 52 5.01 1.08 2.43
C GLU A 52 5.05 1.00 3.96
N GLY A 53 4.87 -0.20 4.50
CA GLY A 53 5.05 -0.46 5.92
C GLY A 53 4.31 -1.74 6.33
N VAL A 54 4.72 -2.33 7.45
CA VAL A 54 4.02 -3.48 8.07
C VAL A 54 3.83 -4.69 7.14
N GLY A 55 4.59 -4.77 6.04
CA GLY A 55 4.42 -5.81 5.02
C GLY A 55 3.16 -5.68 4.15
N ALA A 56 2.61 -4.47 4.00
CA ALA A 56 1.37 -4.23 3.26
C ALA A 56 1.43 -4.73 1.80
N GLY A 57 2.49 -4.37 1.07
CA GLY A 57 2.66 -4.81 -0.32
C GLY A 57 2.74 -6.33 -0.46
N GLY A 58 3.57 -6.97 0.37
CA GLY A 58 3.69 -8.44 0.41
C GLY A 58 2.39 -9.15 0.76
N THR A 59 1.63 -8.61 1.71
CA THR A 59 0.34 -9.17 2.14
C THR A 59 -0.71 -9.06 1.04
N CYS A 60 -0.75 -7.93 0.32
CA CYS A 60 -1.65 -7.77 -0.83
C CYS A 60 -1.31 -8.73 -1.96
N ILE A 61 -0.02 -8.93 -2.27
CA ILE A 61 0.44 -9.95 -3.23
C ILE A 61 -0.01 -11.34 -2.80
N ALA A 62 0.20 -11.70 -1.53
CA ALA A 62 -0.21 -12.99 -1.00
C ALA A 62 -1.73 -13.20 -1.11
N ALA A 63 -2.53 -12.18 -0.80
CA ALA A 63 -3.99 -12.22 -0.94
C ALA A 63 -4.42 -12.43 -2.40
N ALA A 64 -3.80 -11.74 -3.35
CA ALA A 64 -4.08 -11.93 -4.78
C ALA A 64 -3.68 -13.33 -5.27
N VAL A 65 -2.53 -13.86 -4.83
CA VAL A 65 -2.13 -15.26 -5.10
C VAL A 65 -3.14 -16.26 -4.54
N LYS A 66 -3.81 -15.92 -3.43
CA LYS A 66 -4.90 -16.72 -2.84
C LYS A 66 -6.26 -16.49 -3.51
N GLY A 67 -6.34 -15.68 -4.55
CA GLY A 67 -7.57 -15.43 -5.32
C GLY A 67 -8.46 -14.32 -4.77
N VAL A 68 -7.96 -13.49 -3.84
CA VAL A 68 -8.73 -12.33 -3.38
C VAL A 68 -8.77 -11.28 -4.49
N ALA A 69 -9.97 -10.90 -4.91
CA ALA A 69 -10.16 -9.89 -5.95
C ALA A 69 -9.61 -8.53 -5.51
N HIS A 70 -8.90 -7.84 -6.40
CA HIS A 70 -8.33 -6.52 -6.15
C HIS A 70 -9.37 -5.52 -5.60
N LYS A 71 -10.58 -5.48 -6.20
CA LYS A 71 -11.68 -4.63 -5.74
C LYS A 71 -12.08 -4.94 -4.28
N ARG A 72 -12.06 -6.21 -3.86
CA ARG A 72 -12.38 -6.58 -2.48
C ARG A 72 -11.29 -6.11 -1.51
N LEU A 73 -10.02 -6.22 -1.90
CA LEU A 73 -8.90 -5.68 -1.11
C LEU A 73 -9.05 -4.17 -0.89
N LEU A 74 -9.28 -3.39 -1.96
CA LEU A 74 -9.50 -1.95 -1.84
C LEU A 74 -10.69 -1.61 -0.95
N GLN A 75 -11.82 -2.30 -1.16
CA GLN A 75 -13.02 -2.08 -0.36
C GLN A 75 -12.76 -2.35 1.13
N SER A 76 -12.07 -3.43 1.47
CA SER A 76 -11.72 -3.74 2.87
C SER A 76 -10.76 -2.74 3.49
N ILE A 77 -9.84 -2.16 2.72
CA ILE A 77 -8.98 -1.06 3.19
C ILE A 77 -9.82 0.18 3.51
N TYR A 78 -10.79 0.52 2.66
CA TYR A 78 -11.65 1.68 2.88
C TYR A 78 -12.56 1.49 4.09
N GLU A 79 -13.20 0.32 4.21
CA GLU A 79 -14.03 -0.06 5.36
C GLU A 79 -13.26 0.03 6.68
N GLU A 80 -12.02 -0.47 6.69
CA GLU A 80 -11.18 -0.45 7.88
C GLU A 80 -10.69 0.97 8.23
N TYR A 81 -10.32 1.75 7.22
CA TYR A 81 -9.94 3.14 7.42
C TYR A 81 -11.11 3.96 7.99
N GLU A 82 -12.32 3.80 7.44
CA GLU A 82 -13.54 4.42 7.93
C GLU A 82 -13.84 4.02 9.38
N ARG A 83 -13.70 2.73 9.70
CA ARG A 83 -13.88 2.22 11.07
C ARG A 83 -12.93 2.90 12.06
N LEU A 84 -11.66 3.06 11.69
CA LEU A 84 -10.64 3.67 12.54
C LEU A 84 -10.88 5.15 12.75
N ILE A 85 -11.15 5.92 11.69
CA ILE A 85 -11.37 7.37 11.83
C ILE A 85 -12.64 7.67 12.64
N ASN A 86 -13.72 6.90 12.45
CA ASN A 86 -14.95 7.08 13.22
C ASN A 86 -14.74 6.75 14.70
N GLN A 87 -13.90 5.77 15.03
CA GLN A 87 -13.51 5.48 16.41
C GLN A 87 -12.68 6.61 17.01
N SER A 88 -11.71 7.15 16.27
CA SER A 88 -10.90 8.29 16.72
C SER A 88 -11.76 9.51 17.04
N THR A 89 -12.73 9.85 16.18
CA THR A 89 -13.69 10.95 16.41
C THR A 89 -14.53 10.72 17.67
N LEU A 90 -14.94 9.49 17.94
CA LEU A 90 -15.69 9.14 19.16
C LEU A 90 -14.84 9.25 20.43
N THR A 91 -13.52 9.11 20.34
CA THR A 91 -12.60 9.17 21.50
C THR A 91 -12.02 10.56 21.78
N GLY A 92 -12.32 11.58 20.98
CA GLY A 92 -11.99 12.98 21.27
C GLY A 92 -10.49 13.32 21.29
N ILE A 93 -9.65 12.57 20.59
CA ILE A 93 -8.24 12.90 20.41
C ILE A 93 -8.11 13.65 19.08
N GLU A 94 -8.13 14.99 19.15
CA GLU A 94 -7.65 15.89 18.09
C GLU A 94 -6.14 16.16 18.26
#